data_AF-A0A238HB44-F1
#
_entry.id   AF-A0A238HB44-F1
#
_cell.length_a   1.000
_cell.length_b   1.000
_cell.length_c   1.000
_cell.angle_alpha   90.00
_cell.angle_beta   90.00
_cell.angle_gamma   90.00
#
_symmetry.space_group_name_H-M   'P 1'
#
loop_
_entity.id
_entity.type
_entity.pdbx_description
1 polymer ?
#
loop_
_entity_poly.entity_id
_entity_poly.type
_entity_poly.pdbx_seq_one_letter_code
_entity_poly.pdbx_strand_id
1 'polypeptide(L)'
;MDIEGTLLPELWGKIAEATGIAALRITTRDEPDYHALMAARIRSLNEHGLSIERLVSIVREVELLPGAREFLDEVRARWPTLLVSDSYRDFLGPLAAKLGCAPAICHRLTLDAAGRVTGWAARLDDQKPKVVRAMQDLGYSVFAAGDSFNDIGMLKAADAARFINVPELIAAAHPEIGVCRDYHELFDAMSTLARRCGLREFG
;
A
#
# COMPACT_ATOMS: atom_id res chain seq x y z
N MET A 1 2.27 -6.92 -2.57
CA MET A 1 1.49 -5.89 -3.28
C MET A 1 1.41 -4.65 -2.43
N ASP A 2 1.45 -3.48 -3.04
CA ASP A 2 1.06 -2.24 -2.36
C ASP A 2 -0.46 -2.23 -2.07
N ILE A 3 -0.93 -1.25 -1.29
CA ILE A 3 -2.29 -1.14 -0.80
C ILE A 3 -2.96 0.15 -1.28
N GLU A 4 -2.36 1.32 -1.04
CA GLU A 4 -2.98 2.61 -1.40
C GLU A 4 -2.67 2.88 -2.89
N GLY A 5 -3.64 3.36 -3.66
CA GLY A 5 -3.55 3.42 -5.13
C GLY A 5 -3.65 2.07 -5.85
N THR A 6 -3.32 0.95 -5.19
CA THR A 6 -3.39 -0.41 -5.74
C THR A 6 -4.69 -1.15 -5.40
N LEU A 7 -5.15 -1.09 -4.14
CA LEU A 7 -6.35 -1.78 -3.64
C LEU A 7 -7.35 -0.83 -2.97
N LEU A 8 -6.85 0.25 -2.38
CA LEU A 8 -7.58 1.31 -1.71
C LEU A 8 -7.26 2.66 -2.35
N PRO A 9 -8.12 3.68 -2.24
CA PRO A 9 -7.70 5.05 -2.48
C PRO A 9 -6.72 5.53 -1.38
N GLU A 10 -6.03 6.63 -1.65
CA GLU A 10 -5.16 7.33 -0.68
C GLU A 10 -5.92 7.74 0.60
N LEU A 11 -5.52 7.18 1.74
CA LEU A 11 -6.20 7.36 3.02
C LEU A 11 -6.06 8.79 3.54
N TRP A 12 -4.90 9.42 3.42
CA TRP A 12 -4.72 10.81 3.83
C TRP A 12 -5.59 11.77 3.01
N GLY A 13 -5.75 11.50 1.72
CA GLY A 13 -6.68 12.24 0.86
C GLY A 13 -8.12 12.13 1.37
N LYS A 14 -8.55 10.92 1.74
CA LYS A 14 -9.88 10.67 2.32
C LYS A 14 -10.09 11.29 3.69
N ILE A 15 -9.07 11.27 4.55
CA ILE A 15 -9.09 11.96 5.85
C ILE A 15 -9.25 13.47 5.64
N ALA A 16 -8.48 14.06 4.72
CA ALA A 16 -8.56 15.49 4.43
C ALA A 16 -9.93 15.89 3.86
N GLU A 17 -10.52 15.07 2.99
CA GLU A 17 -11.88 15.25 2.47
C GLU A 17 -12.93 15.22 3.59
N ALA A 18 -12.91 14.20 4.45
CA ALA A 18 -13.90 14.01 5.50
C ALA A 18 -13.80 15.03 6.65
N THR A 19 -12.62 15.59 6.88
CA THR A 19 -12.36 16.59 7.94
C THR A 19 -12.42 18.03 7.45
N GLY A 20 -12.30 18.25 6.15
CA GLY A 20 -12.15 19.58 5.56
C GLY A 20 -10.78 20.22 5.80
N ILE A 21 -9.80 19.50 6.37
CA ILE A 21 -8.49 20.05 6.72
C ILE A 21 -7.55 19.94 5.51
N ALA A 22 -7.39 21.06 4.80
CA ALA A 22 -6.57 21.12 3.58
C ALA A 22 -5.10 20.72 3.82
N ALA A 23 -4.55 21.02 5.00
CA ALA A 23 -3.18 20.66 5.37
C ALA A 23 -2.93 19.15 5.44
N LEU A 24 -3.97 18.31 5.45
CA LEU A 24 -3.82 16.85 5.37
C LEU A 24 -3.72 16.32 3.92
N ARG A 25 -3.98 17.18 2.92
CA ARG A 25 -3.86 16.83 1.49
C ARG A 25 -2.43 16.85 0.97
N ILE A 26 -1.48 17.42 1.72
CA ILE A 26 -0.08 17.49 1.30
C ILE A 26 0.44 16.08 1.01
N THR A 27 1.25 15.96 -0.03
CA THR A 27 1.84 14.72 -0.51
C THR A 27 3.36 14.84 -0.56
N THR A 28 4.04 13.77 -0.96
CA THR A 28 5.49 13.81 -1.22
C THR A 28 5.88 14.70 -2.40
N ARG A 29 4.92 15.15 -3.23
CA ARG A 29 5.18 16.18 -4.25
C ARG A 29 5.33 17.57 -3.64
N ASP A 30 4.62 17.83 -2.55
CA ASP A 30 4.65 19.11 -1.84
C ASP A 30 5.78 19.14 -0.80
N GLU A 31 6.03 18.01 -0.13
CA GLU A 31 7.09 17.82 0.85
C GLU A 31 7.80 16.47 0.60
N PRO A 32 8.93 16.46 -0.12
CA PRO A 32 9.65 15.22 -0.45
C PRO A 32 10.22 14.48 0.76
N ASP A 33 10.51 15.18 1.88
CA ASP A 33 10.96 14.52 3.10
C ASP A 33 9.75 13.94 3.85
N TYR A 34 9.65 12.60 3.83
CA TYR A 34 8.56 11.88 4.48
C TYR A 34 8.45 12.17 5.99
N HIS A 35 9.58 12.41 6.68
CA HIS A 35 9.56 12.79 8.10
C HIS A 35 8.96 14.18 8.29
N ALA A 36 9.34 15.15 7.46
CA ALA A 36 8.78 16.50 7.49
C ALA A 36 7.28 16.50 7.13
N LEU A 37 6.90 15.74 6.10
CA LEU A 37 5.51 15.53 5.68
C LEU A 37 4.66 14.99 6.84
N MET A 38 5.14 13.93 7.50
CA MET A 38 4.42 13.33 8.62
C MET A 38 4.39 14.24 9.85
N ALA A 39 5.47 14.98 10.13
CA ALA A 39 5.48 15.96 11.20
C ALA A 39 4.44 17.08 10.96
N ALA A 40 4.31 17.55 9.71
CA ALA A 40 3.30 18.54 9.33
C ALA A 40 1.86 17.99 9.49
N ARG A 41 1.60 16.78 9.00
CA ARG A 41 0.29 16.11 9.17
C ARG A 41 -0.07 15.94 10.64
N ILE A 42 0.86 15.42 11.46
CA ILE A 42 0.64 15.20 12.89
C ILE A 42 0.40 16.51 13.64
N ARG A 43 1.15 17.56 13.32
CA ARG A 43 0.92 18.90 13.87
C ARG A 43 -0.51 19.37 13.56
N SER A 44 -0.92 19.25 12.30
CA SER A 44 -2.25 19.65 11.85
C SER A 44 -3.36 18.86 12.54
N LEU A 45 -3.19 17.53 12.71
CA LEU A 45 -4.13 16.71 13.48
C LEU A 45 -4.32 17.23 14.91
N ASN A 46 -3.22 17.56 15.58
CA ASN A 46 -3.24 18.03 16.97
C ASN A 46 -3.83 19.45 17.09
N GLU A 47 -3.52 20.36 16.17
CA GLU A 47 -4.10 21.71 16.12
C GLU A 47 -5.63 21.69 15.97
N HIS A 48 -6.16 20.69 15.28
CA HIS A 48 -7.60 20.50 15.09
C HIS A 48 -8.24 19.52 16.10
N GLY A 49 -7.48 19.05 17.09
CA GLY A 49 -7.99 18.16 18.14
C GLY A 49 -8.46 16.79 17.63
N LEU A 50 -7.90 16.29 16.52
CA LEU A 50 -8.29 15.00 15.95
C LEU A 50 -7.66 13.82 16.70
N SER A 51 -8.52 12.99 17.30
CA SER A 51 -8.11 11.74 17.95
C SER A 51 -7.94 10.60 16.94
N ILE A 52 -7.19 9.57 17.33
CA ILE A 52 -7.05 8.34 16.54
C ILE A 52 -8.41 7.68 16.27
N GLU A 53 -9.34 7.74 17.22
CA GLU A 53 -10.69 7.18 17.07
C GLU A 53 -11.44 7.87 15.93
N ARG A 54 -11.33 9.21 15.83
CA ARG A 54 -11.93 9.95 14.73
C ARG A 54 -11.31 9.57 13.40
N LEU A 55 -9.97 9.44 13.33
CA LEU A 55 -9.28 9.02 12.11
C LEU A 55 -9.69 7.61 11.69
N VAL A 56 -9.72 6.66 12.61
CA VAL A 56 -10.16 5.29 12.37
C VAL A 56 -11.63 5.24 11.91
N SER A 57 -12.50 6.09 12.49
CA SER A 57 -13.89 6.17 12.03
C SER A 57 -14.00 6.57 10.56
N ILE A 58 -13.16 7.49 10.09
CA ILE A 58 -13.13 7.92 8.69
C ILE A 58 -12.54 6.82 7.80
N VAL A 59 -11.42 6.23 8.23
CA VAL A 59 -10.73 5.18 7.47
C VAL A 59 -11.63 3.97 7.26
N ARG A 60 -12.47 3.57 8.23
CA ARG A 60 -13.40 2.43 8.09
C ARG A 60 -14.42 2.59 6.97
N GLU A 61 -14.80 3.82 6.65
CA GLU A 61 -15.75 4.13 5.57
C GLU A 61 -15.08 4.09 4.18
N VAL A 62 -13.75 3.98 4.12
CA VAL A 62 -13.04 3.87 2.84
C VAL A 62 -13.31 2.51 2.22
N GLU A 63 -13.83 2.52 1.00
CA GLU A 63 -14.06 1.33 0.18
C GLU A 63 -12.83 0.97 -0.66
N LEU A 64 -12.74 -0.31 -0.99
CA LEU A 64 -11.75 -0.80 -1.96
C LEU A 64 -12.02 -0.21 -3.34
N LEU A 65 -10.97 -0.15 -4.16
CA LEU A 65 -11.11 0.20 -5.57
C LEU A 65 -11.99 -0.84 -6.29
N PRO A 66 -12.75 -0.43 -7.33
CA PRO A 66 -13.65 -1.34 -8.04
C PRO A 66 -12.93 -2.60 -8.57
N GLY A 67 -13.39 -3.79 -8.19
CA GLY A 67 -12.80 -5.07 -8.58
C GLY A 67 -11.61 -5.54 -7.72
N ALA A 68 -11.12 -4.70 -6.80
CA ALA A 68 -9.95 -5.04 -5.98
C ALA A 68 -10.23 -6.20 -5.01
N ARG A 69 -11.47 -6.32 -4.53
CA ARG A 69 -11.85 -7.38 -3.59
C ARG A 69 -11.83 -8.74 -4.28
N GLU A 70 -12.50 -8.84 -5.42
CA GLU A 70 -12.60 -10.04 -6.24
C GLU A 70 -11.20 -10.47 -6.68
N PHE A 71 -10.40 -9.52 -7.16
CA PHE A 71 -9.00 -9.75 -7.53
C PHE A 71 -8.18 -10.31 -6.36
N LEU A 72 -8.25 -9.67 -5.18
CA LEU A 72 -7.46 -10.10 -4.03
C LEU A 72 -7.87 -11.50 -3.55
N ASP A 73 -9.15 -11.83 -3.56
CA ASP A 73 -9.63 -13.17 -3.20
C ASP A 73 -9.15 -14.23 -4.21
N GLU A 74 -9.18 -13.90 -5.51
CA GLU A 74 -8.68 -14.74 -6.61
C GLU A 74 -7.17 -15.01 -6.52
N VAL A 75 -6.36 -13.98 -6.25
CA VAL A 75 -4.91 -14.11 -6.06
C VAL A 75 -4.60 -14.97 -4.84
N ARG A 76 -5.27 -14.71 -3.70
CA ARG A 76 -5.05 -15.43 -2.44
C ARG A 76 -5.46 -16.90 -2.49
N ALA A 77 -6.45 -17.24 -3.31
CA ALA A 77 -6.84 -18.62 -3.53
C ALA A 77 -5.73 -19.45 -4.22
N ARG A 78 -4.81 -18.79 -4.95
CA ARG A 78 -3.78 -19.45 -5.76
C ARG A 78 -2.37 -19.30 -5.21
N TRP A 79 -2.04 -18.15 -4.62
CA TRP A 79 -0.68 -17.83 -4.22
C TRP A 79 -0.60 -17.17 -2.83
N PRO A 80 0.45 -17.45 -2.05
CA PRO A 80 0.75 -16.71 -0.83
C PRO A 80 0.81 -15.21 -1.13
N THR A 81 -0.01 -14.42 -0.44
CA THR A 81 -0.17 -12.99 -0.71
C THR A 81 0.22 -12.18 0.51
N LEU A 82 1.17 -11.27 0.33
CA LEU A 82 1.57 -10.29 1.33
C LEU A 82 1.27 -8.88 0.84
N LEU A 83 0.64 -8.09 1.69
CA LEU A 83 0.46 -6.66 1.50
C LEU A 83 1.64 -5.93 2.16
N VAL A 84 2.24 -4.97 1.46
CA VAL A 84 3.42 -4.23 1.92
C VAL A 84 3.21 -2.76 1.63
N SER A 85 3.08 -1.93 2.68
CA SER A 85 2.63 -0.55 2.54
C SER A 85 3.32 0.36 3.55
N ASP A 86 3.64 1.58 3.13
CA ASP A 86 4.20 2.62 4.00
C ASP A 86 3.12 3.36 4.82
N SER A 87 1.90 2.83 4.81
CA SER A 87 0.82 3.23 5.69
C SER A 87 1.02 2.70 7.12
N TYR A 88 -0.01 2.84 7.95
CA TYR A 88 0.04 2.55 9.37
C TYR A 88 -0.88 1.40 9.75
N ARG A 89 -0.42 0.52 10.65
CA ARG A 89 -1.24 -0.54 11.23
C ARG A 89 -2.54 -0.02 11.85
N ASP A 90 -2.50 1.17 12.44
CA ASP A 90 -3.66 1.84 13.04
C ASP A 90 -4.74 2.18 12.00
N PHE A 91 -4.35 2.40 10.74
CA PHE A 91 -5.28 2.65 9.63
C PHE A 91 -5.66 1.37 8.88
N LEU A 92 -4.68 0.51 8.60
CA LEU A 92 -4.91 -0.72 7.82
C LEU A 92 -5.61 -1.83 8.64
N GLY A 93 -5.40 -1.88 9.95
CA GLY A 93 -6.04 -2.85 10.84
C GLY A 93 -7.57 -2.81 10.78
N PRO A 94 -8.21 -1.63 10.92
CA PRO A 94 -9.65 -1.46 10.70
C PRO A 94 -10.17 -1.93 9.32
N LEU A 95 -9.31 -1.99 8.31
CA LEU A 95 -9.63 -2.40 6.94
C LEU A 95 -9.31 -3.88 6.65
N ALA A 96 -8.80 -4.63 7.63
CA ALA A 96 -8.33 -6.00 7.43
C ALA A 96 -9.40 -6.91 6.80
N ALA A 97 -10.65 -6.84 7.27
CA ALA A 97 -11.74 -7.65 6.72
C ALA A 97 -12.05 -7.30 5.25
N LYS A 98 -11.97 -6.03 4.86
CA LYS A 98 -12.12 -5.59 3.47
C LYS A 98 -10.98 -6.16 2.62
N LEU A 99 -9.75 -6.08 3.13
CA LEU A 99 -8.52 -6.63 2.53
C LEU A 99 -8.37 -8.16 2.67
N GLY A 100 -9.48 -8.89 2.85
CA GLY A 100 -9.49 -10.35 2.93
C GLY A 100 -8.68 -10.95 4.08
N CYS A 101 -8.35 -10.17 5.10
CA CYS A 101 -7.44 -10.53 6.20
C CYS A 101 -6.05 -10.98 5.72
N ALA A 102 -5.59 -10.47 4.57
CA ALA A 102 -4.22 -10.72 4.11
C ALA A 102 -3.20 -10.11 5.09
N PRO A 103 -2.06 -10.78 5.34
CA PRO A 103 -1.02 -10.22 6.19
C PRO A 103 -0.47 -8.93 5.58
N ALA A 104 -0.41 -7.87 6.41
CA ALA A 104 0.11 -6.56 6.02
C ALA A 104 1.39 -6.21 6.79
N ILE A 105 2.43 -5.83 6.05
CA ILE A 105 3.70 -5.30 6.54
C ILE A 105 3.66 -3.78 6.36
N CYS A 106 3.59 -3.07 7.48
CA CYS A 106 3.44 -1.62 7.50
C CYS A 106 4.04 -0.99 8.75
N HIS A 107 4.05 0.35 8.79
CA HIS A 107 4.50 1.16 9.90
C HIS A 107 3.44 1.23 11.02
N ARG A 108 3.72 1.99 12.09
CA ARG A 108 2.76 2.22 13.20
C ARG A 108 2.74 3.69 13.61
N LEU A 109 1.60 4.18 14.07
CA LEU A 109 1.52 5.49 14.72
C LEU A 109 1.99 5.36 16.18
N THR A 110 2.46 6.48 16.74
CA THR A 110 2.71 6.64 18.17
C THR A 110 1.60 7.51 18.74
N LEU A 111 0.99 7.06 19.84
CA LEU A 111 -0.16 7.69 20.46
C LEU A 111 0.15 8.08 21.91
N ASP A 112 -0.43 9.17 22.39
CA ASP A 112 -0.45 9.48 23.83
C ASP A 112 -1.62 8.78 24.55
N ALA A 113 -1.69 8.93 25.88
CA ALA A 113 -2.73 8.34 26.72
C ALA A 113 -4.16 8.87 26.40
N ALA A 114 -4.27 10.01 25.71
CA ALA A 114 -5.53 10.59 25.27
C ALA A 114 -5.91 10.18 23.85
N GLY A 115 -5.13 9.29 23.21
CA GLY A 115 -5.39 8.83 21.85
C GLY A 115 -5.03 9.85 20.77
N ARG A 116 -4.20 10.86 21.08
CA ARG A 116 -3.68 11.79 20.07
C ARG A 116 -2.45 11.20 19.40
N VAL A 117 -2.33 11.44 18.10
CA VAL A 117 -1.13 11.04 17.34
C VAL A 117 0.03 11.96 17.72
N THR A 118 1.10 11.39 18.27
CA THR A 118 2.30 12.13 18.69
C THR A 118 3.51 11.87 17.79
N GLY A 119 3.43 10.84 16.96
CA GLY A 119 4.53 10.44 16.08
C GLY A 119 4.16 9.25 15.24
N TRP A 120 5.17 8.67 14.62
CA TRP A 120 5.09 7.39 13.93
C TRP A 120 6.43 6.66 14.08
N ALA A 121 6.40 5.36 13.88
CA ALA A 121 7.59 4.54 13.86
C ALA A 121 7.58 3.64 12.63
N ALA A 122 8.64 3.77 11.82
CA ALA A 122 8.92 2.83 10.75
C ALA A 122 9.02 1.41 11.33
N ARG A 123 8.60 0.43 10.53
CA ARG A 123 8.86 -0.98 10.82
C ARG A 123 10.31 -1.32 10.48
N LEU A 124 10.72 -0.90 9.29
CA LEU A 124 12.06 -1.06 8.74
C LEU A 124 12.25 0.04 7.70
N ASP A 125 13.43 0.62 7.65
CA ASP A 125 13.79 1.56 6.58
C ASP A 125 13.82 0.80 5.25
N ASP A 126 13.29 1.39 4.18
CA ASP A 126 13.24 0.75 2.85
C ASP A 126 12.60 -0.65 2.91
N GLN A 127 11.48 -0.78 3.63
CA GLN A 127 10.86 -2.07 3.93
C GLN A 127 10.43 -2.85 2.68
N LYS A 128 9.94 -2.17 1.64
CA LYS A 128 9.30 -2.83 0.51
C LYS A 128 10.27 -3.74 -0.28
N PRO A 129 11.44 -3.27 -0.76
CA PRO A 129 12.42 -4.15 -1.39
C PRO A 129 12.99 -5.19 -0.42
N LYS A 130 13.15 -4.87 0.88
CA LYS A 130 13.65 -5.82 1.87
C LYS A 130 12.71 -7.00 2.11
N VAL A 131 11.40 -6.77 2.08
CA VAL A 131 10.40 -7.84 2.15
C VAL A 131 10.52 -8.76 0.94
N VAL A 132 10.63 -8.21 -0.27
CA VAL A 132 10.80 -9.00 -1.49
C VAL A 132 12.04 -9.89 -1.41
N ARG A 133 13.19 -9.32 -1.05
CA ARG A 133 14.44 -10.07 -0.89
C ARG A 133 14.34 -11.15 0.17
N ALA A 134 13.70 -10.86 1.30
CA ALA A 134 13.49 -11.86 2.35
C ALA A 134 12.62 -13.04 1.86
N MET A 135 11.61 -12.80 1.03
CA MET A 135 10.83 -13.89 0.44
C MET A 135 11.67 -14.70 -0.57
N GLN A 136 12.52 -14.04 -1.36
CA GLN A 136 13.45 -14.71 -2.28
C GLN A 136 14.49 -15.55 -1.55
N ASP A 137 15.03 -15.06 -0.43
CA ASP A 137 15.96 -15.81 0.44
C ASP A 137 15.30 -17.08 1.04
N LEU A 138 13.97 -17.06 1.20
CA LEU A 138 13.17 -18.22 1.61
C LEU A 138 12.81 -19.15 0.43
N GLY A 139 13.27 -18.85 -0.78
CA GLY A 139 13.06 -19.67 -1.98
C GLY A 139 11.76 -19.38 -2.74
N TYR A 140 11.07 -18.28 -2.45
CA TYR A 140 9.90 -17.86 -3.24
C TYR A 140 10.30 -17.09 -4.50
N SER A 141 9.64 -17.36 -5.62
CA SER A 141 9.58 -16.40 -6.74
C SER A 141 8.52 -15.34 -6.44
N VAL A 142 8.89 -14.07 -6.56
CA VAL A 142 8.05 -12.96 -6.13
C VAL A 142 7.50 -12.19 -7.30
N PHE A 143 6.18 -12.03 -7.32
CA PHE A 143 5.52 -11.01 -8.14
C PHE A 143 5.20 -9.79 -7.27
N ALA A 144 5.52 -8.58 -7.76
CA ALA A 144 5.17 -7.33 -7.09
C ALA A 144 4.23 -6.46 -7.95
N ALA A 145 3.29 -5.78 -7.28
CA ALA A 145 2.41 -4.79 -7.89
C ALA A 145 2.35 -3.54 -7.02
N GLY A 146 2.30 -2.38 -7.66
CA GLY A 146 2.25 -1.06 -7.05
C GLY A 146 1.83 -0.01 -8.07
N ASP A 147 1.70 1.24 -7.62
CA ASP A 147 1.16 2.33 -8.43
C ASP A 147 2.05 3.59 -8.44
N SER A 148 3.08 3.65 -7.60
CA SER A 148 3.75 4.92 -7.36
C SER A 148 5.27 4.82 -7.13
N PHE A 149 5.90 5.96 -6.82
CA PHE A 149 7.36 6.07 -6.77
C PHE A 149 7.97 5.29 -5.58
N ASN A 150 7.28 5.20 -4.44
CA ASN A 150 7.77 4.41 -3.30
C ASN A 150 7.74 2.90 -3.56
N ASP A 151 7.03 2.44 -4.60
CA ASP A 151 7.01 1.03 -5.00
C ASP A 151 8.20 0.62 -5.86
N ILE A 152 8.90 1.56 -6.50
CA ILE A 152 9.94 1.25 -7.48
C ILE A 152 11.00 0.30 -6.93
N GLY A 153 11.42 0.48 -5.67
CA GLY A 153 12.34 -0.43 -5.01
C GLY A 153 11.80 -1.85 -4.91
N MET A 154 10.53 -2.01 -4.51
CA MET A 154 9.84 -3.29 -4.44
C MET A 154 9.72 -3.95 -5.82
N LEU A 155 9.29 -3.18 -6.82
CA LEU A 155 9.01 -3.68 -8.16
C LEU A 155 10.29 -4.13 -8.86
N LYS A 156 11.39 -3.39 -8.67
CA LYS A 156 12.71 -3.75 -9.23
C LYS A 156 13.37 -4.92 -8.51
N ALA A 157 13.03 -5.18 -7.25
CA ALA A 157 13.56 -6.31 -6.50
C ALA A 157 12.87 -7.64 -6.86
N ALA A 158 11.64 -7.59 -7.37
CA ALA A 158 10.82 -8.78 -7.66
C ALA A 158 11.24 -9.48 -8.96
N ASP A 159 10.93 -10.78 -9.05
CA ASP A 159 11.23 -11.60 -10.24
C ASP A 159 10.35 -11.22 -11.44
N ALA A 160 9.13 -10.76 -11.16
CA ALA A 160 8.33 -10.01 -12.10
C ALA A 160 7.52 -8.95 -11.36
N ALA A 161 7.20 -7.86 -12.06
CA ALA A 161 6.41 -6.80 -11.49
C ALA A 161 5.53 -6.13 -12.55
N ARG A 162 4.46 -5.48 -12.10
CA ARG A 162 3.63 -4.63 -12.93
C ARG A 162 3.16 -3.42 -12.15
N PHE A 163 3.05 -2.30 -12.84
CA PHE A 163 2.25 -1.20 -12.34
C PHE A 163 0.76 -1.46 -12.56
N ILE A 164 -0.06 -0.90 -11.68
CA ILE A 164 -1.50 -0.71 -11.86
C ILE A 164 -1.88 0.68 -11.34
N ASN A 165 -2.80 1.38 -11.99
CA ASN A 165 -3.22 2.74 -11.62
C ASN A 165 -2.10 3.80 -11.54
N VAL A 166 -0.93 3.54 -12.14
CA VAL A 166 0.25 4.40 -12.05
C VAL A 166 0.09 5.70 -12.87
N PRO A 167 0.57 6.85 -12.37
CA PRO A 167 0.68 8.05 -13.18
C PRO A 167 1.60 7.87 -14.39
N GLU A 168 1.19 8.40 -15.55
CA GLU A 168 1.93 8.27 -16.82
C GLU A 168 3.41 8.67 -16.71
N LEU A 169 3.69 9.75 -15.98
CA LEU A 169 5.07 10.22 -15.75
C LEU A 169 5.95 9.16 -15.07
N ILE A 170 5.41 8.42 -14.11
CA ILE A 170 6.15 7.38 -13.37
C ILE A 170 6.31 6.14 -14.26
N ALA A 171 5.25 5.75 -14.97
CA ALA A 171 5.31 4.64 -15.93
C ALA A 171 6.35 4.90 -17.04
N ALA A 172 6.40 6.11 -17.58
CA ALA A 172 7.34 6.51 -18.61
C ALA A 172 8.80 6.53 -18.12
N ALA A 173 9.03 6.80 -16.83
CA ALA A 173 10.35 6.74 -16.22
C ALA A 173 10.84 5.30 -15.95
N HIS A 174 9.91 4.34 -15.90
CA HIS A 174 10.17 2.93 -15.60
C HIS A 174 9.47 1.96 -16.58
N PRO A 175 9.69 2.08 -17.90
CA PRO A 175 8.99 1.27 -18.90
C PRO A 175 9.29 -0.23 -18.76
N GLU A 176 10.40 -0.59 -18.13
CA GLU A 176 10.81 -1.98 -17.88
C GLU A 176 9.84 -2.75 -16.98
N ILE A 177 9.09 -2.06 -16.12
CA ILE A 177 8.14 -2.69 -15.19
C ILE A 177 6.84 -3.07 -15.92
N GLY A 178 6.44 -2.30 -16.93
CA GLY A 178 5.18 -2.49 -17.64
C GLY A 178 3.95 -2.11 -16.82
N VAL A 179 2.84 -1.80 -17.50
CA VAL A 179 1.59 -1.33 -16.90
C VAL A 179 0.46 -2.29 -17.23
N CYS A 180 -0.32 -2.66 -16.22
CA CYS A 180 -1.61 -3.32 -16.36
C CYS A 180 -2.73 -2.29 -16.27
N ARG A 181 -3.71 -2.39 -17.16
CA ARG A 181 -4.85 -1.47 -17.25
C ARG A 181 -5.92 -1.75 -16.21
N ASP A 182 -6.02 -2.99 -15.78
CA ASP A 182 -7.00 -3.48 -14.82
C ASP A 182 -6.48 -4.70 -14.05
N TYR A 183 -7.30 -5.18 -13.11
CA TYR A 183 -6.98 -6.34 -12.29
C TYR A 183 -6.92 -7.66 -13.08
N HIS A 184 -7.60 -7.76 -14.23
CA HIS A 184 -7.53 -8.96 -15.07
C HIS A 184 -6.15 -9.08 -15.71
N GLU A 185 -5.64 -8.00 -16.31
CA GLU A 185 -4.28 -7.97 -16.85
C GLU A 185 -3.22 -8.21 -15.77
N LEU A 186 -3.44 -7.68 -14.57
CA LEU A 186 -2.54 -7.90 -13.44
C LEU A 186 -2.51 -9.38 -13.03
N PHE A 187 -3.68 -10.02 -12.96
CA PHE A 187 -3.79 -11.45 -12.67
C PHE A 187 -3.15 -12.32 -13.76
N ASP A 188 -3.32 -11.97 -15.04
CA ASP A 188 -2.68 -12.67 -16.17
C ASP A 188 -1.15 -12.56 -16.12
N ALA A 189 -0.63 -11.39 -15.72
CA ALA A 189 0.80 -11.19 -15.52
C ALA A 189 1.35 -12.07 -14.38
N MET A 190 0.64 -12.17 -13.26
CA MET A 190 0.98 -13.07 -12.15
C MET A 190 0.97 -14.54 -12.59
N SER A 191 -0.08 -14.96 -13.31
CA SER A 191 -0.22 -16.31 -13.85
C SER A 191 0.92 -16.66 -14.82
N THR A 192 1.39 -15.68 -15.59
CA THR A 192 2.53 -15.86 -16.49
C THR A 192 3.83 -16.12 -15.74
N LEU A 193 4.08 -15.44 -14.61
CA LEU A 193 5.22 -15.78 -13.75
C LEU A 193 5.05 -17.18 -13.16
N ALA A 194 3.87 -17.52 -12.62
CA ALA A 194 3.62 -18.82 -12.02
C ALA A 194 3.92 -19.98 -12.99
N ARG A 195 3.50 -19.86 -14.25
CA ARG A 195 3.82 -20.83 -15.31
C ARG A 195 5.32 -20.93 -15.59
N ARG A 196 6.06 -19.81 -15.61
CA ARG A 196 7.53 -19.80 -15.78
C ARG A 196 8.25 -20.51 -14.64
N CYS A 197 7.72 -20.40 -13.42
CA CYS A 197 8.23 -21.08 -12.24
C CYS A 197 7.83 -22.57 -12.15
N GLY A 198 7.08 -23.09 -13.13
CA GLY A 198 6.65 -24.48 -13.16
C GLY A 198 5.58 -24.83 -12.10
N LEU A 199 4.93 -23.83 -11.50
CA LEU A 199 3.80 -24.06 -10.61
C LEU A 199 2.64 -24.62 -11.45
N ARG A 200 2.20 -25.83 -11.11
CA ARG A 200 0.97 -26.41 -11.66
C ARG A 200 -0.20 -25.75 -10.94
N GLU A 201 -1.19 -25.27 -11.69
CA GLU A 201 -2.46 -24.85 -11.09
C GLU A 201 -3.10 -26.09 -10.47
N PHE A 202 -3.15 -26.14 -9.14
CA PHE A 202 -3.93 -27.14 -8.43
C PHE A 202 -5.38 -26.64 -8.45
N GLY A 203 -6.19 -27.25 -9.31
CA GLY A 203 -7.64 -27.06 -9.35
C GLY A 203 -8.36 -27.87 -8.28
#